data_AF-A0A0B1TF15-F1
#
_entry.id   AF-A0A0B1TF15-F1
#
_cell.length_a   1.000
_cell.length_b   1.000
_cell.length_c   1.000
_cell.angle_alpha   90.00
_cell.angle_beta   90.00
_cell.angle_gamma   90.00
#
_symmetry.space_group_name_H-M   'P 1'
#
loop_
_entity.id
_entity.type
_entity.pdbx_description
1 polymer ?
#
loop_
_entity_poly.entity_id
_entity_poly.type
_entity_poly.pdbx_seq_one_letter_code
_entity_poly.pdbx_strand_id
1 'polypeptide(L)'
;MHLNKRNRSHRVTSLAPPPARLEEIDIHQGCARMRVANLLILFHGESLNGLVELPADPFFAITNAANVSAGRSTPTTCRFCGNALDPHNQFQFVGVCSHPDCVRYSATACCRTLSCGHQCGGIVGESQCLPCLICASEGTAQDGDDVCVICFTDRLCAAPCVQLGCGHLLHYHCVRAVLEKRWPGPRIQFRFMNCPLCNVPISHPGLADLIDPLLALKADVAAKANMRLEFDGLLGCTALTDPQSEYFGKPEEYAMDRYMYVLCNVCHKAYFGGESRCQMALQSFQYNAAELVCGGCSAPAGTEVCGRHGAEYLEYKCRYCCSIAVYFCFGTTHFCAACHDDFQRLVCLPRNQFPPCPTGPRATPGEGPCPLRRPHPPAGEEFALGCGICRNLSTF
;
A
#
# COMPACT_ATOMS: atom_id res chain seq x y z
N MET A 1 -39.66 14.68 20.79
CA MET A 1 -38.79 13.65 20.21
C MET A 1 -39.14 12.31 20.85
N HIS A 2 -39.71 11.36 20.11
CA HIS A 2 -40.07 10.04 20.65
C HIS A 2 -38.87 9.11 20.59
N LEU A 3 -38.10 9.01 21.68
CA LEU A 3 -36.97 8.08 21.79
C LEU A 3 -37.44 6.70 22.30
N ASN A 4 -36.78 5.65 21.81
CA ASN A 4 -37.00 4.26 22.22
C ASN A 4 -36.88 4.09 23.76
N LYS A 5 -37.67 3.21 24.38
CA LYS A 5 -37.72 3.00 25.85
C LYS A 5 -36.35 2.73 26.48
N ARG A 6 -35.40 2.11 25.76
CA ARG A 6 -34.02 1.88 26.27
C ARG A 6 -33.19 3.15 26.44
N ASN A 7 -33.63 4.24 25.81
CA ASN A 7 -32.95 5.53 25.71
C ASN A 7 -33.67 6.60 26.57
N ARG A 8 -34.39 6.20 27.63
CA ARG A 8 -35.17 7.12 28.47
C ARG A 8 -34.34 7.88 29.51
N SER A 9 -33.13 7.41 29.84
CA SER A 9 -32.22 8.05 30.78
C SER A 9 -31.14 8.88 30.10
N HIS A 10 -31.47 9.56 28.99
CA HIS A 10 -30.54 10.51 28.36
C HIS A 10 -30.80 11.91 28.91
N ARG A 11 -29.72 12.58 29.33
CA ARG A 11 -29.76 13.99 29.71
C ARG A 11 -29.66 14.82 28.43
N VAL A 12 -30.79 15.36 27.99
CA VAL A 12 -30.80 16.34 26.90
C VAL A 12 -30.23 17.65 27.44
N THR A 13 -29.10 18.08 26.89
CA THR A 13 -28.55 19.41 27.18
C THR A 13 -28.67 20.21 25.90
N SER A 14 -29.55 21.20 25.88
CA SER A 14 -29.66 22.12 24.76
C SER A 14 -28.39 22.97 24.69
N LEU A 15 -27.65 22.85 23.59
CA LEU A 15 -26.61 23.80 23.26
C LEU A 15 -27.28 25.18 23.10
N ALA A 16 -26.72 26.22 23.71
CA ALA A 16 -27.25 27.57 23.51
C ALA A 16 -27.24 27.89 22.00
N PRO A 17 -28.25 28.61 21.48
CA PRO A 17 -28.28 28.97 20.07
C PRO A 17 -26.98 29.70 19.74
N PRO A 18 -26.18 29.22 18.77
CA PRO A 18 -24.97 29.91 18.38
C PRO A 18 -25.34 31.34 17.95
N PRO A 19 -24.52 32.37 18.24
CA PRO A 19 -24.68 33.65 17.56
C PRO A 19 -24.70 33.39 16.05
N ALA A 20 -25.48 34.17 15.29
CA ALA A 20 -25.98 33.91 13.93
C ALA A 20 -24.94 33.64 12.80
N ARG A 21 -23.69 33.33 13.12
CA ARG A 21 -22.55 33.10 12.22
C ARG A 21 -21.77 31.78 12.45
N LEU A 22 -22.27 30.84 13.26
CA LEU A 22 -21.48 29.68 13.73
C LEU A 22 -21.88 28.32 13.13
N GLU A 23 -22.71 28.31 12.09
CA GLU A 23 -22.92 27.14 11.24
C GLU A 23 -22.11 27.35 9.95
N GLU A 24 -20.83 27.00 10.01
CA GLU A 24 -19.94 27.03 8.85
C GLU A 24 -19.69 25.59 8.43
N ILE A 25 -20.19 25.24 7.24
CA ILE A 25 -19.90 23.97 6.58
C ILE A 25 -18.87 24.27 5.50
N ASP A 26 -17.64 23.83 5.75
CA ASP A 26 -16.54 23.92 4.80
C ASP A 26 -16.31 22.56 4.16
N ILE A 27 -16.20 22.55 2.84
CA ILE A 27 -15.90 21.33 2.09
C ILE A 27 -14.50 21.46 1.54
N HIS A 28 -13.56 20.74 2.16
CA HIS A 28 -12.19 20.59 1.67
C HIS A 28 -12.06 19.29 0.85
N GLN A 29 -10.99 19.17 0.05
CA GLN A 29 -10.75 17.93 -0.69
C GLN A 29 -10.51 16.76 0.27
N GLY A 30 -11.39 15.75 0.22
CA GLY A 30 -11.31 14.58 1.08
C GLY A 30 -11.83 14.78 2.51
N CYS A 31 -12.42 15.92 2.86
CA CYS A 31 -13.07 16.09 4.15
C CYS A 31 -14.19 17.14 4.09
N ALA A 32 -15.40 16.75 4.49
CA ALA A 32 -16.45 17.70 4.83
C ALA A 32 -16.31 18.07 6.31
N ARG A 33 -16.10 19.34 6.59
CA ARG A 33 -15.99 19.92 7.92
C ARG A 33 -17.27 20.68 8.23
N MET A 34 -17.87 20.36 9.37
CA MET A 34 -19.01 21.08 9.91
C MET A 34 -18.70 21.54 11.32
N ARG A 35 -18.70 22.86 11.54
CA ARG A 35 -18.64 23.45 12.87
C ARG A 35 -20.06 23.80 13.32
N VAL A 36 -20.47 23.28 14.47
CA VAL A 36 -21.76 23.60 15.11
C VAL A 36 -21.51 23.97 16.56
N ALA A 37 -21.67 25.25 16.90
CA ALA A 37 -21.29 25.79 18.19
C ALA A 37 -19.83 25.46 18.54
N ASN A 38 -19.57 24.64 19.57
CA ASN A 38 -18.22 24.23 19.95
C ASN A 38 -17.86 22.81 19.45
N LEU A 39 -18.68 22.22 18.58
CA LEU A 39 -18.45 20.89 18.00
C LEU A 39 -17.73 21.01 16.66
N LEU A 40 -16.69 20.20 16.48
CA LEU A 40 -16.06 19.97 15.18
C LEU A 40 -16.46 18.56 14.71
N ILE A 41 -17.19 18.50 13.60
CA ILE A 41 -17.60 17.26 12.95
C ILE A 41 -16.85 17.19 11.63
N LEU A 42 -16.09 16.12 11.44
CA LEU A 42 -15.34 15.84 10.24
C LEU A 42 -15.90 14.56 9.63
N PHE A 43 -16.22 14.59 8.34
CA PHE A 43 -16.78 13.44 7.63
C PHE A 43 -16.06 13.23 6.30
N HIS A 44 -15.73 11.98 6.00
CA HIS A 44 -15.19 11.60 4.70
C HIS A 44 -16.24 10.86 3.88
N GLY A 45 -16.66 11.46 2.75
CA GLY A 45 -17.76 10.97 1.94
C GLY A 45 -17.60 9.55 1.40
N GLU A 46 -16.40 9.15 0.98
CA GLU A 46 -16.19 7.84 0.35
C GLU A 46 -16.00 6.70 1.36
N SER A 47 -15.19 6.90 2.40
CA SER A 47 -14.93 5.90 3.44
C SER A 47 -16.04 5.80 4.50
N LEU A 48 -16.99 6.75 4.51
CA LEU A 48 -18.04 6.90 5.51
C LEU A 48 -17.51 6.98 6.95
N ASN A 49 -16.24 7.36 7.11
CA ASN A 49 -15.63 7.60 8.41
C ASN A 49 -15.94 9.02 8.88
N GLY A 50 -16.15 9.18 10.18
CA GLY A 50 -16.38 10.48 10.79
C GLY A 50 -15.68 10.61 12.14
N LEU A 51 -15.15 11.80 12.41
CA LEU A 51 -14.59 12.19 13.69
C LEU A 51 -15.49 13.29 14.27
N VAL A 52 -15.84 13.15 15.56
CA VAL A 52 -16.54 14.20 16.30
C VAL A 52 -15.68 14.57 17.49
N GLU A 53 -15.14 15.78 17.49
CA GLU A 53 -14.44 16.33 18.65
C GLU A 53 -15.42 17.08 19.55
N LEU A 54 -15.46 16.65 20.81
CA LEU A 54 -16.21 17.28 21.88
C LEU A 54 -15.22 18.06 22.76
N PRO A 55 -15.42 19.36 22.99
CA PRO A 55 -14.60 20.11 23.96
C PRO A 55 -14.69 19.46 25.33
N ALA A 56 -13.56 19.35 26.03
CA ALA A 56 -13.51 18.85 27.41
C ALA A 56 -14.38 19.68 28.36
N ASP A 57 -14.57 20.97 28.06
CA ASP A 57 -15.51 21.84 28.77
C ASP A 57 -16.29 22.71 27.75
N PRO A 58 -17.56 22.40 27.46
CA PRO A 58 -18.37 23.13 26.49
C PRO A 58 -18.66 24.59 26.90
N PHE A 59 -18.23 25.04 28.09
CA PHE A 59 -18.43 26.39 28.63
C PHE A 59 -17.15 27.25 28.70
N PHE A 60 -15.96 26.70 28.42
CA PHE A 60 -14.71 27.45 28.61
C PHE A 60 -14.57 28.66 27.68
N ALA A 61 -15.19 28.63 26.50
CA ALA A 61 -15.15 29.72 25.53
C ALA A 61 -15.92 31.00 25.95
N ILE A 62 -16.77 30.94 26.98
CA ILE A 62 -17.60 32.10 27.39
C ILE A 62 -16.79 33.08 28.27
N THR A 63 -15.61 32.71 28.79
CA THR A 63 -14.87 33.56 29.75
C THR A 63 -13.56 34.15 29.25
N ASN A 64 -12.97 33.66 28.14
CA ASN A 64 -11.63 34.09 27.70
C ASN A 64 -11.55 34.52 26.22
N ALA A 65 -12.57 35.24 25.73
CA ALA A 65 -12.50 35.92 24.42
C ALA A 65 -11.68 37.23 24.44
N ALA A 66 -10.92 37.52 25.51
CA ALA A 66 -10.12 38.73 25.62
C ALA A 66 -8.84 38.47 26.43
N ASN A 67 -7.78 38.01 25.76
CA ASN A 67 -6.37 38.39 25.98
C ASN A 67 -5.44 37.29 25.47
N VAL A 68 -5.08 37.35 24.19
CA VAL A 68 -3.79 36.80 23.74
C VAL A 68 -2.87 37.99 23.53
N SER A 69 -2.30 38.48 24.63
CA SER A 69 -1.20 39.43 24.60
C SER A 69 0.09 38.66 24.33
N ALA A 70 0.88 39.15 23.37
CA ALA A 70 2.19 38.63 23.02
C ALA A 70 3.17 38.74 24.20
N GLY A 71 3.33 37.65 24.94
CA GLY A 71 4.37 37.45 25.95
C GLY A 71 4.80 35.98 25.91
N ARG A 72 6.10 35.72 26.12
CA ARG A 72 6.66 34.36 26.20
C ARG A 72 5.96 33.57 27.32
N SER A 73 4.88 32.87 26.98
CA SER A 73 4.17 31.95 27.85
C SER A 73 4.66 30.55 27.56
N THR A 74 5.00 29.82 28.62
CA THR A 74 5.26 28.38 28.54
C THR A 74 4.03 27.67 27.99
N PRO A 75 4.16 26.74 27.03
CA PRO A 75 3.01 26.02 26.49
C PRO A 75 2.28 25.30 27.62
N THR A 76 0.98 25.56 27.76
CA THR A 76 0.11 24.94 28.77
C THR A 76 -0.54 23.65 28.27
N THR A 77 -0.46 23.40 26.96
CA THR A 77 -1.01 22.23 26.27
C THR A 77 0.05 21.53 25.45
N CYS A 78 -0.13 20.22 25.25
CA CYS A 78 0.71 19.41 24.39
C CYS A 78 0.52 19.84 22.94
N ARG A 79 1.65 20.04 22.25
CA ARG A 79 1.73 20.38 20.83
C ARG A 79 0.88 19.49 19.92
N PHE A 80 0.79 18.19 20.24
CA PHE A 80 0.19 17.18 19.37
C PHE A 80 -1.24 16.84 19.79
N CYS A 81 -1.42 16.30 21.00
CA CYS A 81 -2.74 15.85 21.45
C CYS A 81 -3.60 16.93 22.11
N GLY A 82 -3.07 18.15 22.33
CA GLY A 82 -3.80 19.24 22.98
C GLY A 82 -4.04 19.07 24.48
N ASN A 83 -3.70 17.92 25.08
CA ASN A 83 -3.86 17.68 26.52
C ASN A 83 -3.02 18.66 27.35
N ALA A 84 -3.53 19.07 28.52
CA ALA A 84 -2.81 19.92 29.45
C ALA A 84 -1.46 19.28 29.87
N LEU A 85 -0.40 20.09 29.87
CA LEU A 85 0.92 19.64 30.32
C LEU A 85 1.01 19.73 31.84
N ASP A 86 1.53 18.67 32.46
CA ASP A 86 1.80 18.67 33.90
C ASP A 86 2.96 19.65 34.20
N PRO A 87 2.75 20.67 35.05
CA PRO A 87 3.79 21.62 35.47
C PRO A 87 5.04 20.95 36.05
N HIS A 88 4.93 19.75 36.63
CA HIS A 88 6.06 19.03 37.23
C HIS A 88 6.90 18.21 36.23
N ASN A 89 6.40 17.96 35.00
CA ASN A 89 7.07 17.14 33.99
C ASN A 89 7.59 17.96 32.78
N GLN A 90 7.64 19.30 32.90
CA GLN A 90 7.97 20.23 31.81
C GLN A 90 9.42 20.14 31.30
N PHE A 91 10.34 19.50 32.04
CA PHE A 91 11.78 19.61 31.75
C PHE A 91 12.31 18.60 30.72
N GLN A 92 11.56 17.53 30.39
CA GLN A 92 12.10 16.47 29.53
C GLN A 92 11.76 16.66 28.05
N PHE A 93 10.62 17.30 27.73
CA PHE A 93 10.19 17.61 26.36
C PHE A 93 9.41 18.94 26.32
N VAL A 94 10.02 20.01 25.82
CA VAL A 94 9.39 21.34 25.80
C VAL A 94 8.11 21.32 24.96
N GLY A 95 6.94 21.45 25.60
CA GLY A 95 5.65 21.51 24.92
C GLY A 95 5.05 20.18 24.49
N VAL A 96 5.57 19.03 24.96
CA VAL A 96 5.09 17.69 24.58
C VAL A 96 4.80 16.86 25.83
N CYS A 97 3.66 16.16 25.86
CA CYS A 97 3.29 15.31 27.00
C CYS A 97 4.03 13.96 26.99
N SER A 98 3.94 13.21 28.09
CA SER A 98 4.56 11.89 28.22
C SER A 98 3.87 10.76 27.45
N HIS A 99 2.86 11.07 26.61
CA HIS A 99 2.20 10.06 25.80
C HIS A 99 3.18 9.47 24.76
N PRO A 100 3.29 8.14 24.61
CA PRO A 100 4.28 7.52 23.74
C PRO A 100 4.28 8.05 22.31
N ASP A 101 3.10 8.24 21.71
CA ASP A 101 3.01 8.77 20.35
C ASP A 101 3.48 10.23 20.24
N CYS A 102 3.15 11.08 21.23
CA CYS A 102 3.61 12.46 21.27
C CYS A 102 5.13 12.54 21.41
N VAL A 103 5.73 11.68 22.23
CA VAL A 103 7.19 11.57 22.36
C VAL A 103 7.81 11.12 21.03
N ARG A 104 7.24 10.11 20.37
CA ARG A 104 7.72 9.64 19.05
C ARG A 104 7.64 10.74 17.98
N TYR A 105 6.51 11.45 17.93
CA TYR A 105 6.31 12.57 17.02
C TYR A 105 7.33 13.70 17.25
N SER A 106 7.70 13.97 18.51
CA SER A 106 8.69 15.00 18.84
C SER A 106 10.06 14.73 18.22
N ALA A 107 10.43 13.46 18.01
CA ALA A 107 11.74 13.09 17.46
C ALA A 107 11.90 13.47 15.98
N THR A 108 10.81 13.54 15.22
CA THR A 108 10.84 13.87 13.79
C THR A 108 10.22 15.24 13.49
N ALA A 109 9.65 15.92 14.47
CA ALA A 109 8.99 17.20 14.29
C ALA A 109 9.99 18.34 14.08
N CYS A 110 9.62 19.33 13.28
CA CYS A 110 10.40 20.55 13.18
C CYS A 110 10.36 21.30 14.52
N CYS A 111 11.53 21.81 14.97
CA CYS A 111 11.64 22.59 16.22
C CYS A 111 11.60 24.11 15.98
N ARG A 112 11.42 24.57 14.73
CA ARG A 112 11.40 25.99 14.39
C ARG A 112 10.05 26.62 14.74
N THR A 113 10.08 27.86 15.18
CA THR A 113 8.91 28.73 15.31
C THR A 113 8.78 29.60 14.07
N LEU A 114 7.59 29.65 13.49
CA LEU A 114 7.27 30.43 12.30
C LEU A 114 7.19 31.93 12.63
N SER A 115 7.20 32.79 11.60
CA SER A 115 7.08 34.25 11.76
C SER A 115 5.77 34.69 12.42
N CYS A 116 4.70 33.89 12.29
CA CYS A 116 3.43 34.11 12.97
C CYS A 116 3.44 33.72 14.47
N GLY A 117 4.54 33.19 14.99
CA GLY A 117 4.68 32.77 16.40
C GLY A 117 4.27 31.33 16.70
N HIS A 118 3.63 30.63 15.75
CA HIS A 118 3.27 29.22 15.91
C HIS A 118 4.45 28.27 15.66
N GLN A 119 4.44 27.11 16.31
CA GLN A 119 5.40 26.05 16.03
C GLN A 119 5.14 25.45 14.64
N CYS A 120 6.20 25.19 13.88
CA CYS A 120 6.09 24.59 12.55
C CYS A 120 5.42 23.20 12.64
N GLY A 121 4.43 22.91 11.77
CA GLY A 121 3.78 21.60 11.69
C GLY A 121 4.58 20.54 10.91
N GLY A 122 5.70 20.93 10.31
CA GLY A 122 6.53 20.09 9.45
C GLY A 122 7.48 19.15 10.19
N ILE A 123 8.43 18.57 9.45
CA ILE A 123 9.43 17.63 9.96
C ILE A 123 10.81 18.29 10.14
N VAL A 124 11.66 17.65 10.94
CA VAL A 124 13.05 18.07 11.13
C VAL A 124 13.84 17.91 9.83
N GLY A 125 14.74 18.86 9.55
CA GLY A 125 15.63 18.80 8.37
C GLY A 125 15.07 19.42 7.09
N GLU A 126 13.83 19.91 7.08
CA GLU A 126 13.30 20.63 5.92
C GLU A 126 14.04 21.95 5.69
N SER A 127 14.35 22.24 4.41
CA SER A 127 14.95 23.51 4.01
C SER A 127 13.97 24.66 4.25
N GLN A 128 12.73 24.50 3.79
CA GLN A 128 11.61 25.41 3.99
C GLN A 128 10.60 24.80 4.96
N CYS A 129 10.18 25.58 5.96
CA CYS A 129 9.13 25.14 6.85
C CYS A 129 7.76 25.13 6.15
N LEU A 130 6.93 24.18 6.55
CA LEU A 130 5.53 24.11 6.18
C LEU A 130 4.81 25.45 6.43
N PRO A 131 3.85 25.85 5.58
CA PRO A 131 2.86 26.86 5.94
C PRO A 131 2.25 26.57 7.31
N CYS A 132 1.92 27.64 8.04
CA CYS A 132 1.38 27.49 9.39
C CYS A 132 0.03 26.75 9.36
N LEU A 133 -0.06 25.60 10.02
CA LEU A 133 -1.30 24.81 10.10
C LEU A 133 -2.40 25.47 10.93
N ILE A 134 -2.04 26.47 11.75
CA ILE A 134 -2.98 27.17 12.65
C ILE A 134 -3.47 28.47 12.03
N CYS A 135 -2.65 29.13 11.22
CA CYS A 135 -3.06 30.36 10.55
C CYS A 135 -3.80 29.99 9.27
N ALA A 136 -5.07 30.38 9.16
CA ALA A 136 -5.77 30.28 7.90
C ALA A 136 -5.04 31.11 6.84
N SER A 137 -4.59 30.46 5.78
CA SER A 137 -4.09 31.12 4.58
C SER A 137 -5.12 30.99 3.47
N GLU A 138 -5.52 32.09 2.86
CA GLU A 138 -6.39 32.05 1.68
C GLU A 138 -5.69 31.25 0.56
N GLY A 139 -6.38 30.24 0.02
CA GLY A 139 -5.90 29.43 -1.11
C GLY A 139 -5.23 28.11 -0.78
N THR A 140 -5.12 27.69 0.49
CA THR A 140 -4.67 26.33 0.83
C THR A 140 -5.80 25.31 0.77
N ALA A 141 -5.55 24.17 0.10
CA ALA A 141 -6.54 23.09 -0.03
C ALA A 141 -6.80 22.33 1.29
N GLN A 142 -5.89 22.44 2.25
CA GLN A 142 -5.96 21.80 3.57
C GLN A 142 -5.38 22.71 4.66
N ASP A 143 -5.89 22.59 5.88
CA ASP A 143 -5.42 23.27 7.09
C ASP A 143 -5.18 22.29 8.27
N GLY A 144 -4.77 22.80 9.44
CA GLY A 144 -4.45 21.96 10.59
C GLY A 144 -5.64 21.19 11.19
N ASP A 145 -6.87 21.64 10.96
CA ASP A 145 -8.08 20.99 11.48
C ASP A 145 -8.61 19.87 10.58
N ASP A 146 -8.09 19.72 9.36
CA ASP A 146 -8.42 18.60 8.49
C ASP A 146 -7.89 17.27 9.04
N VAL A 147 -8.59 16.18 8.75
CA VAL A 147 -8.16 14.82 9.12
C VAL A 147 -7.14 14.31 8.10
N CYS A 148 -6.09 13.64 8.56
CA CYS A 148 -5.23 12.91 7.64
C CYS A 148 -5.99 11.73 7.01
N VAL A 149 -6.14 11.74 5.68
CA VAL A 149 -6.87 10.70 4.93
C VAL A 149 -6.15 9.34 4.82
N ILE A 150 -5.05 9.15 5.54
CA ILE A 150 -4.41 7.84 5.67
C ILE A 150 -4.84 7.17 6.98
N CYS A 151 -4.77 7.89 8.11
CA CYS A 151 -5.15 7.32 9.39
C CYS A 151 -6.65 7.42 9.66
N PHE A 152 -7.30 8.49 9.20
CA PHE A 152 -8.68 8.85 9.53
C PHE A 152 -8.96 9.00 11.04
N THR A 153 -7.93 9.09 11.87
CA THR A 153 -8.05 9.15 13.33
C THR A 153 -7.76 10.53 13.89
N ASP A 154 -6.77 11.24 13.33
CA ASP A 154 -6.22 12.44 13.92
C ASP A 154 -6.18 13.60 12.93
N ARG A 155 -6.32 14.82 13.45
CA ARG A 155 -6.14 16.07 12.71
C ARG A 155 -4.71 16.23 12.23
N LEU A 156 -4.50 16.98 11.15
CA LEU A 156 -3.17 17.25 10.60
C LEU A 156 -2.26 17.93 11.63
N CYS A 157 -2.78 18.86 12.44
CA CYS A 157 -2.00 19.50 13.51
C CYS A 157 -1.56 18.56 14.65
N ALA A 158 -2.16 17.37 14.77
CA ALA A 158 -1.89 16.44 15.87
C ALA A 158 -0.63 15.58 15.68
N ALA A 159 0.03 15.65 14.52
CA ALA A 159 1.32 15.01 14.29
C ALA A 159 2.14 15.74 13.22
N PRO A 160 3.46 15.51 13.12
CA PRO A 160 4.30 16.11 12.09
C PRO A 160 3.78 15.76 10.70
N CYS A 161 3.58 16.79 9.87
CA CYS A 161 3.06 16.68 8.52
C CYS A 161 4.15 16.90 7.48
N VAL A 162 3.90 16.39 6.28
CA VAL A 162 4.64 16.72 5.06
C VAL A 162 3.68 17.26 4.03
N GLN A 163 4.13 18.27 3.28
CA GLN A 163 3.44 18.72 2.08
C GLN A 163 4.04 18.00 0.89
N LEU A 164 3.24 17.17 0.24
CA LEU A 164 3.68 16.45 -0.95
C LEU A 164 3.94 17.43 -2.10
N GLY A 165 4.68 17.01 -3.13
CA GLY A 165 4.88 17.80 -4.35
C GLY A 165 3.59 18.21 -5.07
N CYS A 166 2.48 17.50 -4.82
CA CYS A 166 1.14 17.87 -5.31
C CYS A 166 0.40 18.91 -4.45
N GLY A 167 1.01 19.36 -3.34
CA GLY A 167 0.48 20.37 -2.43
C GLY A 167 -0.34 19.82 -1.25
N HIS A 168 -0.74 18.55 -1.27
CA HIS A 168 -1.54 17.92 -0.21
C HIS A 168 -0.73 17.63 1.06
N LEU A 169 -1.37 17.81 2.21
CA LEU A 169 -0.84 17.60 3.54
C LEU A 169 -1.26 16.24 4.10
N LEU A 170 -0.28 15.50 4.60
CA LEU A 170 -0.48 14.20 5.26
C LEU A 170 0.51 14.07 6.43
N HIS A 171 0.16 13.28 7.45
CA HIS A 171 1.12 12.97 8.51
C HIS A 171 2.32 12.21 7.94
N TYR A 172 3.52 12.62 8.33
CA TYR A 172 4.78 12.02 7.90
C TYR A 172 4.82 10.51 8.15
N HIS A 173 4.47 10.10 9.36
CA HIS A 173 4.46 8.69 9.77
C HIS A 173 3.44 7.85 9.02
N CYS A 174 2.29 8.44 8.67
CA CYS A 174 1.27 7.76 7.88
C CYS A 174 1.76 7.47 6.47
N VAL A 175 2.39 8.45 5.81
CA VAL A 175 2.96 8.26 4.47
C VAL A 175 4.08 7.23 4.49
N ARG A 176 5.00 7.31 5.46
CA ARG A 176 6.07 6.30 5.64
C ARG A 176 5.50 4.90 5.82
N ALA A 177 4.51 4.73 6.70
CA ALA A 177 3.90 3.42 6.95
C ALA A 177 3.25 2.82 5.69
N VAL A 178 2.63 3.65 4.84
CA VAL A 178 2.08 3.21 3.54
C VAL A 178 3.21 2.75 2.61
N LEU A 179 4.29 3.52 2.51
CA LEU A 179 5.43 3.19 1.66
C LEU A 179 6.19 1.93 2.13
N GLU A 180 6.32 1.74 3.45
CA GLU A 180 6.96 0.57 4.07
C GLU A 180 6.12 -0.70 3.90
N LYS A 181 4.79 -0.60 4.06
CA LYS A 181 3.87 -1.74 3.87
C LYS A 181 3.69 -2.14 2.42
N ARG A 182 3.93 -1.24 1.47
CA ARG A 182 3.88 -1.46 0.02
C ARG A 182 2.48 -1.86 -0.47
N TRP A 183 2.37 -2.97 -1.20
CA TRP A 183 1.14 -3.46 -1.82
C TRP A 183 0.59 -4.69 -1.09
N PRO A 184 -0.74 -4.88 -1.11
CA PRO A 184 -1.35 -6.11 -0.65
C PRO A 184 -1.18 -7.23 -1.70
N GLY A 185 -1.06 -8.47 -1.23
CA GLY A 185 -1.00 -9.62 -2.12
C GLY A 185 0.37 -9.88 -2.76
N PRO A 186 0.48 -10.92 -3.61
CA PRO A 186 1.74 -11.30 -4.24
C PRO A 186 2.12 -10.39 -5.42
N ARG A 187 1.13 -9.86 -6.15
CA ARG A 187 1.36 -9.00 -7.33
C ARG A 187 1.95 -7.66 -6.89
N ILE A 188 3.10 -7.31 -7.46
CA ILE A 188 3.69 -5.98 -7.31
C ILE A 188 2.74 -4.94 -7.91
N GLN A 189 2.37 -3.95 -7.11
CA GLN A 189 1.53 -2.82 -7.52
C GLN A 189 2.16 -1.53 -7.02
N PHE A 190 2.00 -0.43 -7.75
CA PHE A 190 2.64 0.85 -7.42
C PHE A 190 1.65 1.97 -7.05
N ARG A 191 0.33 1.66 -6.99
CA ARG A 191 -0.70 2.68 -6.66
C ARG A 191 -0.54 3.27 -5.26
N PHE A 192 0.00 2.51 -4.31
CA PHE A 192 0.26 2.98 -2.94
C PHE A 192 1.31 4.12 -2.88
N MET A 193 2.07 4.33 -3.96
CA MET A 193 3.02 5.43 -4.09
C MET A 193 2.37 6.74 -4.57
N ASN A 194 1.05 6.76 -4.76
CA ASN A 194 0.32 7.95 -5.18
C ASN A 194 -0.40 8.60 -4.01
N CYS A 195 -0.56 9.92 -4.07
CA CYS A 195 -1.33 10.69 -3.11
C CYS A 195 -2.77 10.16 -3.05
N PRO A 196 -3.31 9.83 -1.87
CA PRO A 196 -4.67 9.32 -1.73
C PRO A 196 -5.75 10.33 -2.15
N LEU A 197 -5.44 11.63 -2.23
CA LEU A 197 -6.39 12.68 -2.59
C LEU A 197 -6.49 12.95 -4.09
N CYS A 198 -5.35 12.94 -4.80
CA CYS A 198 -5.30 13.36 -6.22
C CYS A 198 -4.64 12.34 -7.14
N ASN A 199 -4.19 11.20 -6.62
CA ASN A 199 -3.53 10.13 -7.35
C ASN A 199 -2.21 10.54 -8.07
N VAL A 200 -1.65 11.71 -7.76
CA VAL A 200 -0.31 12.14 -8.22
C VAL A 200 0.77 11.40 -7.42
N PRO A 201 1.90 10.98 -8.04
CA PRO A 201 2.99 10.33 -7.32
C PRO A 201 3.49 11.13 -6.11
N ILE A 202 3.65 10.43 -4.98
CA ILE A 202 4.19 10.99 -3.73
C ILE A 202 5.63 11.44 -3.99
N SER A 203 5.91 12.69 -3.67
CA SER A 203 7.25 13.27 -3.76
C SER A 203 7.48 14.16 -2.55
N HIS A 204 8.54 13.85 -1.79
CA HIS A 204 9.00 14.65 -0.66
C HIS A 204 10.44 14.28 -0.29
N PRO A 205 11.36 15.24 -0.07
CA PRO A 205 12.76 14.93 0.25
C PRO A 205 12.94 14.06 1.50
N GLY A 206 12.13 14.28 2.54
CA GLY A 206 12.17 13.49 3.79
C GLY A 206 11.66 12.04 3.66
N LEU A 207 11.24 11.62 2.47
CA LEU A 207 10.77 10.27 2.15
C LEU A 207 11.63 9.59 1.06
N ALA A 208 12.69 10.26 0.58
CA ALA A 208 13.53 9.77 -0.52
C ALA A 208 14.14 8.39 -0.23
N ASP A 209 14.48 8.11 1.04
CA ASP A 209 15.00 6.83 1.50
C ASP A 209 14.08 5.63 1.19
N LEU A 210 12.76 5.87 1.17
CA LEU A 210 11.76 4.86 0.81
C LEU A 210 11.34 4.94 -0.66
N ILE A 211 11.25 6.16 -1.21
CA ILE A 211 10.78 6.38 -2.58
C ILE A 211 11.79 5.88 -3.62
N ASP A 212 13.09 6.16 -3.44
CA ASP A 212 14.11 5.86 -4.45
C ASP A 212 14.22 4.34 -4.75
N PRO A 213 14.27 3.45 -3.73
CA PRO A 213 14.26 2.01 -3.99
C PRO A 213 12.98 1.51 -4.67
N LEU A 214 11.83 2.13 -4.36
CA LEU A 214 10.55 1.77 -4.97
C LEU A 214 10.45 2.22 -6.44
N LEU A 215 11.01 3.39 -6.77
CA LEU A 215 11.14 3.85 -8.16
C LEU A 215 12.07 2.94 -8.96
N ALA A 216 13.20 2.51 -8.37
CA ALA A 216 14.09 1.54 -9.00
C ALA A 216 13.38 0.20 -9.27
N LEU A 217 12.58 -0.29 -8.32
CA LEU A 217 11.77 -1.49 -8.51
C LEU A 217 10.71 -1.29 -9.61
N LYS A 218 10.04 -0.13 -9.65
CA LYS A 218 9.06 0.19 -10.71
C LYS A 218 9.69 0.17 -12.09
N ALA A 219 10.87 0.78 -12.24
CA ALA A 219 11.63 0.77 -13.48
C ALA A 219 12.07 -0.65 -13.90
N ASP A 220 12.56 -1.46 -12.96
CA ASP A 220 12.93 -2.87 -13.21
C ASP A 220 11.73 -3.70 -13.71
N VAL A 221 10.57 -3.55 -13.05
CA VAL A 221 9.34 -4.25 -13.44
C VAL A 221 8.83 -3.79 -14.80
N ALA A 222 8.83 -2.48 -15.07
CA ALA A 222 8.41 -1.91 -16.36
C ALA A 222 9.31 -2.39 -17.51
N ALA A 223 10.64 -2.38 -17.32
CA ALA A 223 11.58 -2.89 -18.32
C ALA A 223 11.35 -4.36 -18.65
N LYS A 224 11.15 -5.21 -17.62
CA LYS A 224 10.84 -6.64 -17.81
C LYS A 224 9.49 -6.85 -18.49
N ALA A 225 8.46 -6.08 -18.11
CA ALA A 225 7.13 -6.16 -18.70
C ALA A 225 7.16 -5.82 -20.20
N ASN A 226 7.85 -4.75 -20.59
CA ASN A 226 8.03 -4.36 -21.99
C ASN A 226 8.78 -5.41 -22.80
N MET A 227 9.91 -5.91 -22.28
CA MET A 227 10.66 -7.00 -22.92
C MET A 227 9.78 -8.25 -23.13
N ARG A 228 8.91 -8.56 -22.17
CA ARG A 228 7.98 -9.69 -22.30
C ARG A 228 6.89 -9.43 -23.32
N LEU A 229 6.39 -8.19 -23.40
CA LEU A 229 5.38 -7.79 -24.39
C LEU A 229 5.93 -7.94 -25.83
N GLU A 230 7.18 -7.55 -26.03
CA GLU A 230 7.92 -7.75 -27.29
C GLU A 230 8.09 -9.22 -27.62
N PHE A 231 8.56 -10.02 -26.64
CA PHE A 231 8.76 -11.46 -26.81
C PHE A 231 7.46 -12.20 -27.17
N ASP A 232 6.34 -11.83 -26.54
CA ASP A 232 5.03 -12.42 -26.82
C ASP A 232 4.43 -11.90 -28.16
N GLY A 233 5.11 -10.99 -28.87
CA GLY A 233 4.68 -10.48 -30.17
C GLY A 233 3.45 -9.56 -30.12
N LEU A 234 3.19 -8.94 -28.97
CA LEU A 234 1.93 -8.21 -28.69
C LEU A 234 2.01 -6.70 -28.92
N LEU A 235 3.14 -6.17 -29.42
CA LEU A 235 3.26 -4.75 -29.74
C LEU A 235 2.24 -4.26 -30.77
N GLY A 236 1.81 -5.13 -31.68
CA GLY A 236 0.79 -4.81 -32.71
C GLY A 236 -0.63 -5.18 -32.34
N CYS A 237 -0.93 -5.47 -31.07
CA CYS A 237 -2.27 -5.89 -30.67
C CYS A 237 -3.28 -4.74 -30.71
N THR A 238 -4.57 -5.08 -30.83
CA THR A 238 -5.67 -4.10 -30.92
C THR A 238 -5.69 -3.11 -29.76
N ALA A 239 -5.30 -3.53 -28.56
CA ALA A 239 -5.24 -2.67 -27.39
C ALA A 239 -4.23 -1.50 -27.54
N LEU A 240 -3.20 -1.65 -28.38
CA LEU A 240 -2.18 -0.62 -28.61
C LEU A 240 -2.41 0.16 -29.90
N THR A 241 -3.10 -0.43 -30.88
CA THR A 241 -3.31 0.16 -32.21
C THR A 241 -4.67 0.83 -32.39
N ASP A 242 -5.68 0.49 -31.59
CA ASP A 242 -7.01 1.09 -31.68
C ASP A 242 -7.07 2.44 -30.94
N PRO A 243 -7.38 3.57 -31.62
CA PRO A 243 -7.53 4.88 -30.98
C PRO A 243 -8.61 4.96 -29.88
N GLN A 244 -9.56 4.02 -29.85
CA GLN A 244 -10.59 3.94 -28.80
C GLN A 244 -10.11 3.18 -27.55
N SER A 245 -8.95 2.53 -27.60
CA SER A 245 -8.39 1.78 -26.47
C SER A 245 -7.77 2.70 -25.42
N GLU A 246 -7.93 2.37 -24.14
CA GLU A 246 -7.29 3.07 -23.02
C GLU A 246 -5.75 3.02 -23.08
N TYR A 247 -5.21 2.01 -23.76
CA TYR A 247 -3.78 1.76 -23.93
C TYR A 247 -3.23 2.20 -25.30
N PHE A 248 -4.00 2.94 -26.10
CA PHE A 248 -3.55 3.41 -27.41
C PHE A 248 -2.22 4.16 -27.31
N GLY A 249 -1.19 3.65 -28.00
CA GLY A 249 0.17 4.22 -27.96
C GLY A 249 0.89 4.11 -26.61
N LYS A 250 0.42 3.27 -25.68
CA LYS A 250 0.96 3.11 -24.31
C LYS A 250 1.37 1.67 -24.00
N PRO A 251 2.42 1.14 -24.67
CA PRO A 251 2.86 -0.25 -24.48
C PRO A 251 3.27 -0.58 -23.06
N GLU A 252 3.92 0.36 -22.35
CA GLU A 252 4.35 0.14 -20.96
C GLU A 252 3.18 0.00 -19.99
N GLU A 253 2.18 0.89 -20.06
CA GLU A 253 0.97 0.79 -19.24
C GLU A 253 0.25 -0.53 -19.51
N TYR A 254 0.12 -0.92 -20.78
CA TYR A 254 -0.48 -2.20 -21.17
C TYR A 254 0.30 -3.40 -20.63
N ALA A 255 1.62 -3.41 -20.74
CA ALA A 255 2.46 -4.50 -20.25
C ALA A 255 2.40 -4.64 -18.73
N MET A 256 2.43 -3.52 -18.00
CA MET A 256 2.33 -3.46 -16.55
C MET A 256 0.97 -3.90 -16.01
N ASP A 257 -0.11 -3.68 -16.79
CA ASP A 257 -1.43 -4.20 -16.44
C ASP A 257 -1.59 -5.68 -16.80
N ARG A 258 -1.15 -6.07 -18.00
CA ARG A 258 -1.27 -7.43 -18.54
C ARG A 258 -0.48 -8.46 -17.74
N TYR A 259 0.74 -8.13 -17.32
CA TYR A 259 1.63 -9.09 -16.67
C TYR A 259 1.68 -8.90 -15.16
N MET A 260 1.70 -10.03 -14.45
CA MET A 260 1.91 -10.08 -13.02
C MET A 260 3.40 -10.25 -12.73
N TYR A 261 3.98 -9.32 -12.00
CA TYR A 261 5.31 -9.47 -11.41
C TYR A 261 5.21 -9.65 -9.90
N VAL A 262 6.19 -10.37 -9.35
CA VAL A 262 6.20 -10.84 -7.96
C VAL A 262 7.61 -10.69 -7.40
N LEU A 263 7.74 -10.43 -6.09
CA LEU A 263 9.05 -10.39 -5.43
C LEU A 263 9.46 -11.79 -4.97
N CYS A 264 10.66 -12.22 -5.35
CA CYS A 264 11.22 -13.47 -4.84
C CYS A 264 11.53 -13.37 -3.35
N ASN A 265 11.09 -14.34 -2.55
CA ASN A 265 11.34 -14.40 -1.11
C ASN A 265 12.80 -14.70 -0.76
N VAL A 266 13.59 -15.20 -1.71
CA VAL A 266 15.00 -15.58 -1.49
C VAL A 266 15.95 -14.46 -1.93
N CYS A 267 15.84 -13.99 -3.18
CA CYS A 267 16.77 -13.00 -3.74
C CYS A 267 16.20 -11.58 -3.81
N HIS A 268 14.92 -11.39 -3.45
CA HIS A 268 14.22 -10.10 -3.48
C HIS A 268 14.19 -9.39 -4.84
N LYS A 269 14.44 -10.10 -5.94
CA LYS A 269 14.29 -9.60 -7.31
C LYS A 269 12.87 -9.85 -7.82
N ALA A 270 12.36 -8.91 -8.61
CA ALA A 270 11.10 -9.10 -9.32
C ALA A 270 11.24 -10.15 -10.43
N TYR A 271 10.26 -11.05 -10.55
CA TYR A 271 10.18 -12.04 -11.62
C TYR A 271 8.76 -12.15 -12.17
N PHE A 272 8.66 -12.65 -13.41
CA PHE A 272 7.39 -12.87 -14.09
C PHE A 272 6.58 -13.95 -13.37
N GLY A 273 5.35 -13.64 -13.00
CA GLY A 273 4.41 -14.50 -12.28
C GLY A 273 3.21 -14.96 -13.08
N GLY A 274 3.18 -14.71 -14.39
CA GLY A 274 2.07 -15.02 -15.28
C GLY A 274 1.32 -13.80 -15.79
N GLU A 275 0.25 -14.05 -16.55
CA GLU A 275 -0.68 -12.98 -16.94
C GLU A 275 -1.65 -12.65 -15.79
N SER A 276 -1.96 -11.37 -15.62
CA SER A 276 -2.85 -10.86 -14.56
C SER A 276 -4.25 -11.49 -14.60
N ARG A 277 -4.74 -11.85 -15.78
CA ARG A 277 -6.09 -12.44 -15.97
C ARG A 277 -6.26 -13.78 -15.27
N CYS A 278 -5.20 -14.59 -15.19
CA CYS A 278 -5.26 -15.89 -14.51
C CYS A 278 -5.52 -15.72 -13.00
N GLN A 279 -4.98 -14.68 -12.38
CA GLN A 279 -5.11 -14.41 -10.94
C GLN A 279 -6.51 -13.91 -10.56
N MET A 280 -7.17 -13.12 -11.42
CA MET A 280 -8.50 -12.58 -11.15
C MET A 280 -9.56 -13.67 -10.94
N ALA A 281 -9.35 -14.87 -11.49
CA ALA A 281 -10.22 -16.02 -11.30
C ALA A 281 -10.12 -16.67 -9.90
N LEU A 282 -9.18 -16.22 -9.05
CA LEU A 282 -8.88 -16.78 -7.72
C LEU A 282 -8.90 -15.68 -6.63
N GLN A 283 -9.93 -14.82 -6.62
CA GLN A 283 -10.08 -13.68 -5.69
C GLN A 283 -9.95 -14.00 -4.19
N SER A 284 -9.92 -15.27 -3.78
CA SER A 284 -9.97 -15.70 -2.37
C SER A 284 -8.74 -16.48 -1.89
N PHE A 285 -7.65 -16.53 -2.65
CA PHE A 285 -6.49 -17.34 -2.26
C PHE A 285 -5.60 -16.60 -1.25
N GLN A 286 -5.53 -17.13 -0.02
CA GLN A 286 -4.43 -16.78 0.90
C GLN A 286 -3.14 -17.30 0.28
N TYR A 287 -2.19 -16.40 0.00
CA TYR A 287 -0.91 -16.79 -0.57
C TYR A 287 0.14 -16.93 0.53
N ASN A 288 1.03 -17.91 0.37
CA ASN A 288 2.20 -18.05 1.23
C ASN A 288 3.37 -17.31 0.59
N ALA A 289 3.83 -16.22 1.22
CA ALA A 289 4.97 -15.44 0.72
C ALA A 289 6.25 -16.29 0.57
N ALA A 290 6.42 -17.33 1.40
CA ALA A 290 7.56 -18.23 1.32
C ALA A 290 7.60 -19.07 0.03
N GLU A 291 6.46 -19.27 -0.64
CA GLU A 291 6.37 -20.00 -1.91
C GLU A 291 6.68 -19.11 -3.13
N LEU A 292 6.78 -17.79 -2.96
CA LEU A 292 7.14 -16.85 -4.02
C LEU A 292 8.64 -16.94 -4.32
N VAL A 293 9.05 -17.97 -5.05
CA VAL A 293 10.45 -18.24 -5.37
C VAL A 293 10.62 -18.19 -6.88
N CYS A 294 11.51 -17.31 -7.35
CA CYS A 294 11.79 -17.22 -8.77
C CYS A 294 12.48 -18.49 -9.29
N GLY A 295 12.44 -18.71 -10.61
CA GLY A 295 13.06 -19.89 -11.20
C GLY A 295 14.57 -20.04 -10.92
N GLY A 296 15.28 -18.94 -10.70
CA GLY A 296 16.69 -19.01 -10.30
C GLY A 296 16.90 -19.56 -8.88
N CYS A 297 15.94 -19.33 -7.97
CA CYS A 297 16.05 -19.72 -6.57
C CYS A 297 15.31 -21.02 -6.23
N SER A 298 14.39 -21.49 -7.08
CA SER A 298 13.69 -22.77 -6.92
C SER A 298 14.45 -23.96 -7.52
N ALA A 299 15.56 -23.70 -8.21
CA ALA A 299 16.44 -24.73 -8.71
C ALA A 299 17.14 -25.46 -7.54
N PRO A 300 17.16 -26.81 -7.50
CA PRO A 300 17.82 -27.57 -6.43
C PRO A 300 19.28 -27.17 -6.25
N ALA A 301 19.81 -27.26 -5.02
CA ALA A 301 21.25 -27.08 -4.76
C ALA A 301 22.08 -28.03 -5.65
N GLY A 302 22.97 -27.46 -6.47
CA GLY A 302 23.74 -28.20 -7.48
C GLY A 302 23.11 -28.26 -8.87
N THR A 303 21.90 -27.71 -9.07
CA THR A 303 21.40 -27.37 -10.40
C THR A 303 22.09 -26.09 -10.82
N GLU A 304 23.32 -26.23 -11.30
CA GLU A 304 23.96 -25.15 -12.03
C GLU A 304 23.02 -24.78 -13.17
N VAL A 305 22.54 -23.54 -13.13
CA VAL A 305 22.24 -22.76 -14.33
C VAL A 305 23.23 -23.23 -15.39
N CYS A 306 22.73 -23.89 -16.43
CA CYS A 306 23.60 -24.71 -17.30
C CYS A 306 24.78 -23.84 -17.73
N GLY A 307 26.02 -24.21 -17.40
CA GLY A 307 27.19 -23.38 -17.71
C GLY A 307 27.33 -23.04 -19.20
N ARG A 308 26.65 -23.80 -20.08
CA ARG A 308 26.55 -23.56 -21.52
C ARG A 308 25.33 -22.74 -21.97
N HIS A 309 24.20 -22.84 -21.27
CA HIS A 309 22.91 -22.32 -21.75
C HIS A 309 22.19 -21.41 -20.75
N GLY A 310 22.79 -21.09 -19.61
CA GLY A 310 22.19 -20.18 -18.65
C GLY A 310 20.88 -20.71 -18.04
N ALA A 311 20.11 -19.78 -17.48
CA ALA A 311 18.84 -20.06 -16.82
C ALA A 311 17.66 -19.94 -17.78
N GLU A 312 17.92 -19.45 -19.00
CA GLU A 312 16.92 -19.15 -20.03
C GLU A 312 16.24 -20.42 -20.56
N TYR A 313 16.94 -21.55 -20.58
CA TYR A 313 16.40 -22.84 -21.00
C TYR A 313 16.04 -23.75 -19.83
N LEU A 314 15.83 -23.18 -18.64
CA LEU A 314 15.41 -23.95 -17.47
C LEU A 314 13.94 -24.36 -17.63
N GLU A 315 13.71 -25.65 -17.80
CA GLU A 315 12.36 -26.20 -17.87
C GLU A 315 11.84 -26.58 -16.49
N TYR A 316 10.54 -26.49 -16.31
CA TYR A 316 9.85 -26.87 -15.08
C TYR A 316 8.87 -28.00 -15.33
N LYS A 317 8.67 -28.83 -14.32
CA LYS A 317 7.57 -29.79 -14.26
C LYS A 317 6.28 -29.03 -13.92
N CYS A 318 5.17 -29.42 -14.54
CA CYS A 318 3.84 -29.02 -14.08
C CYS A 318 3.64 -29.48 -12.63
N ARG A 319 3.24 -28.58 -11.73
CA ARG A 319 3.00 -28.92 -10.30
C ARG A 319 2.09 -30.13 -10.16
N TYR A 320 1.06 -30.20 -11.00
CA TYR A 320 -0.05 -31.16 -10.87
C TYR A 320 0.06 -32.42 -11.72
N CYS A 321 1.09 -32.57 -12.57
CA CYS A 321 1.27 -33.79 -13.38
C CYS A 321 2.73 -34.01 -13.82
N CYS A 322 2.99 -35.14 -14.47
CA CYS A 322 4.29 -35.51 -15.05
C CYS A 322 4.45 -34.98 -16.49
N SER A 323 4.19 -33.69 -16.70
CA SER A 323 4.38 -33.00 -17.99
C SER A 323 5.29 -31.78 -17.83
N ILE A 324 5.94 -31.36 -18.91
CA ILE A 324 6.68 -30.09 -18.94
C ILE A 324 5.67 -28.95 -18.84
N ALA A 325 5.98 -27.96 -18.01
CA ALA A 325 5.17 -26.78 -17.87
C ALA A 325 5.37 -25.82 -19.04
N VAL A 326 4.29 -25.17 -19.44
CA VAL A 326 4.27 -24.15 -20.49
C VAL A 326 3.68 -22.83 -19.98
N TYR A 327 2.95 -22.88 -18.86
CA TYR A 327 2.44 -21.71 -18.16
C TYR A 327 3.07 -21.62 -16.77
N PHE A 328 3.24 -20.39 -16.30
CA PHE A 328 3.61 -20.09 -14.92
C PHE A 328 2.65 -19.04 -14.40
N CYS A 329 1.91 -19.37 -13.35
CA CYS A 329 0.84 -18.55 -12.83
C CYS A 329 0.98 -18.32 -11.33
N PHE A 330 0.39 -17.22 -10.87
CA PHE A 330 0.27 -16.85 -9.44
C PHE A 330 1.62 -16.61 -8.77
N GLY A 331 2.70 -16.47 -9.54
CA GLY A 331 4.06 -16.36 -9.03
C GLY A 331 4.64 -17.63 -8.42
N THR A 332 3.92 -18.75 -8.36
CA THR A 332 4.38 -19.91 -7.59
C THR A 332 4.24 -21.23 -8.34
N THR A 333 3.41 -21.27 -9.38
CA THR A 333 2.89 -22.55 -9.86
C THR A 333 3.09 -22.71 -11.36
N HIS A 334 3.84 -23.75 -11.74
CA HIS A 334 4.03 -24.14 -13.12
C HIS A 334 2.93 -25.10 -13.59
N PHE A 335 2.35 -24.87 -14.77
CA PHE A 335 1.28 -25.67 -15.36
C PHE A 335 1.64 -26.13 -16.78
N CYS A 336 1.28 -27.37 -17.13
CA CYS A 336 1.11 -27.75 -18.53
C CYS A 336 -0.24 -27.20 -19.05
N ALA A 337 -0.46 -27.19 -20.36
CA ALA A 337 -1.68 -26.62 -20.94
C ALA A 337 -2.97 -27.26 -20.40
N ALA A 338 -3.05 -28.59 -20.40
CA ALA A 338 -4.25 -29.28 -19.94
C ALA A 338 -4.55 -29.08 -18.44
N CYS A 339 -3.53 -28.86 -17.60
CA CYS A 339 -3.71 -28.51 -16.18
C CYS A 339 -4.03 -27.01 -16.01
N HIS A 340 -3.50 -26.15 -16.86
CA HIS A 340 -3.84 -24.73 -16.85
C HIS A 340 -5.32 -24.51 -17.19
N ASP A 341 -5.92 -25.30 -18.09
CA ASP A 341 -7.36 -25.20 -18.39
C ASP A 341 -8.27 -25.56 -17.20
N ASP A 342 -7.77 -26.39 -16.27
CA ASP A 342 -8.52 -26.93 -15.11
C ASP A 342 -7.93 -26.44 -13.77
N PHE A 343 -7.22 -25.31 -13.81
CA PHE A 343 -6.44 -24.84 -12.66
C PHE A 343 -7.29 -24.52 -11.43
N GLN A 344 -8.52 -24.03 -11.62
CA GLN A 344 -9.43 -23.68 -10.54
C GLN A 344 -9.73 -24.87 -9.62
N ARG A 345 -9.85 -26.07 -10.19
CA ARG A 345 -10.04 -27.31 -9.45
C ARG A 345 -8.72 -27.82 -8.88
N LEU A 346 -7.66 -27.83 -9.68
CA LEU A 346 -6.35 -28.40 -9.31
C LEU A 346 -5.67 -27.67 -8.16
N VAL A 347 -5.79 -26.34 -8.10
CA VAL A 347 -5.21 -25.53 -7.03
C VAL A 347 -5.91 -25.78 -5.68
N CYS A 348 -7.19 -26.17 -5.70
CA CYS A 348 -7.98 -26.47 -4.50
C CYS A 348 -7.88 -27.95 -4.06
N LEU A 349 -7.27 -28.82 -4.88
CA LEU A 349 -7.14 -30.24 -4.58
C LEU A 349 -6.10 -30.47 -3.48
N PRO A 350 -6.46 -31.17 -2.38
CA PRO A 350 -5.51 -31.57 -1.35
C PRO A 350 -4.39 -32.45 -1.91
N ARG A 351 -3.15 -32.28 -1.40
CA ARG A 351 -1.96 -32.99 -1.90
C ARG A 351 -2.09 -34.52 -1.89
N ASN A 352 -2.84 -35.07 -0.94
CA ASN A 352 -3.07 -36.51 -0.82
C ASN A 352 -4.06 -37.09 -1.85
N GLN A 353 -4.73 -36.24 -2.64
CA GLN A 353 -5.67 -36.67 -3.68
C GLN A 353 -5.04 -36.75 -5.07
N PHE A 354 -3.77 -36.37 -5.22
CA PHE A 354 -3.07 -36.56 -6.48
C PHE A 354 -2.62 -38.03 -6.65
N PRO A 355 -2.79 -38.62 -7.85
CA PRO A 355 -2.27 -39.95 -8.15
C PRO A 355 -0.75 -40.02 -7.99
N PRO A 356 -0.19 -41.19 -7.61
CA PRO A 356 1.25 -41.39 -7.61
C PRO A 356 1.83 -41.28 -9.03
N CYS A 357 3.14 -41.08 -9.11
CA CYS A 357 3.84 -41.05 -10.40
C CYS A 357 3.72 -42.42 -11.10
N PRO A 358 3.38 -42.48 -12.41
CA PRO A 358 3.14 -41.35 -13.31
C PRO A 358 1.77 -40.69 -13.13
N THR A 359 1.75 -39.37 -12.96
CA THR A 359 0.52 -38.57 -12.89
C THR A 359 0.26 -37.94 -14.26
N GLY A 360 -0.87 -38.25 -14.89
CA GLY A 360 -1.35 -37.59 -16.10
C GLY A 360 -1.92 -36.19 -15.85
N PRO A 361 -2.18 -35.39 -16.91
CA PRO A 361 -2.79 -34.07 -16.78
C PRO A 361 -4.15 -34.11 -16.08
N ARG A 362 -4.55 -33.02 -15.41
CA ARG A 362 -5.80 -32.92 -14.63
C ARG A 362 -5.90 -33.91 -13.48
N ALA A 363 -4.76 -34.26 -12.88
CA ALA A 363 -4.67 -35.22 -11.77
C ALA A 363 -5.24 -36.60 -12.10
N THR A 364 -5.05 -37.08 -13.34
CA THR A 364 -5.43 -38.43 -13.75
C THR A 364 -4.28 -39.42 -13.51
N PRO A 365 -4.54 -40.70 -13.25
CA PRO A 365 -3.51 -41.74 -13.25
C PRO A 365 -2.89 -41.88 -14.64
N GLY A 366 -1.57 -41.91 -14.72
CA GLY A 366 -0.83 -42.22 -15.95
C GLY A 366 -0.55 -43.72 -16.08
N GLU A 367 -0.26 -44.17 -17.29
CA GLU A 367 0.15 -45.55 -17.58
C GLU A 367 1.64 -45.59 -17.96
N GLY A 368 2.33 -46.67 -17.56
CA GLY A 368 3.71 -46.94 -17.96
C GLY A 368 4.79 -46.17 -17.19
N PRO A 369 6.02 -46.04 -17.75
CA PRO A 369 7.10 -45.30 -17.11
C PRO A 369 6.84 -43.79 -17.12
N CYS A 370 7.36 -43.07 -16.12
CA CYS A 370 7.19 -41.62 -16.03
C CYS A 370 7.63 -40.89 -17.32
N PRO A 371 6.76 -40.06 -17.95
CA PRO A 371 7.10 -39.32 -19.16
C PRO A 371 8.30 -38.38 -18.99
N LEU A 372 8.57 -37.89 -17.77
CA LEU A 372 9.70 -37.02 -17.48
C LEU A 372 11.04 -37.77 -17.38
N ARG A 373 11.00 -39.12 -17.30
CA ARG A 373 12.17 -40.03 -17.30
C ARG A 373 13.26 -39.67 -16.27
N ARG A 374 12.87 -39.10 -15.13
CA ARG A 374 13.78 -38.74 -14.03
C ARG A 374 13.07 -38.72 -12.68
N PRO A 375 13.81 -38.86 -11.57
CA PRO A 375 13.28 -38.60 -10.24
C PRO A 375 12.79 -37.16 -10.10
N HIS A 376 11.62 -36.99 -9.49
CA HIS A 376 11.00 -35.71 -9.19
C HIS A 376 10.06 -35.88 -7.99
N PRO A 377 9.72 -34.82 -7.25
CA PRO A 377 8.77 -34.89 -6.14
C PRO A 377 7.35 -35.24 -6.64
N PRO A 378 6.44 -35.67 -5.73
CA PRO A 378 5.06 -35.97 -6.05
C PRO A 378 4.30 -34.80 -6.72
N ALA A 379 3.16 -35.10 -7.34
CA ALA A 379 2.25 -34.06 -7.80
C ALA A 379 1.75 -33.21 -6.62
N GLY A 380 1.69 -31.89 -6.83
CA GLY A 380 1.46 -30.88 -5.79
C GLY A 380 2.73 -30.10 -5.40
N GLU A 381 3.91 -30.52 -5.88
CA GLU A 381 5.20 -29.86 -5.61
C GLU A 381 5.86 -29.34 -6.90
N GLU A 382 6.43 -28.14 -6.78
CA GLU A 382 7.22 -27.49 -7.83
C GLU A 382 8.56 -28.19 -8.02
N PHE A 383 9.02 -28.28 -9.27
CA PHE A 383 10.31 -28.91 -9.55
C PHE A 383 10.92 -28.40 -10.85
N ALA A 384 12.15 -27.88 -10.74
CA ALA A 384 12.97 -27.53 -11.89
C ALA A 384 13.51 -28.81 -12.53
N LEU A 385 13.24 -28.97 -13.82
CA LEU A 385 13.76 -30.06 -14.64
C LEU A 385 15.13 -29.73 -15.24
N GLY A 386 15.78 -28.61 -14.90
CA GLY A 386 17.09 -28.28 -15.49
C GLY A 386 16.98 -27.86 -16.96
N CYS A 387 18.12 -27.76 -17.64
CA CYS A 387 18.20 -27.26 -19.01
C CYS A 387 17.50 -28.21 -20.02
N GLY A 388 16.48 -27.70 -20.72
CA GLY A 388 15.73 -28.43 -21.75
C GLY A 388 16.59 -28.91 -22.92
N ILE A 389 17.56 -28.08 -23.34
CA ILE A 389 18.51 -28.43 -24.43
C ILE A 389 19.37 -29.64 -24.03
N CYS A 390 19.97 -29.60 -22.84
CA CYS A 390 20.81 -30.71 -22.36
C CYS A 390 20.00 -32.00 -22.15
N ARG A 391 18.74 -31.88 -21.72
CA ARG A 391 17.83 -33.03 -21.57
C ARG A 391 17.53 -33.71 -22.90
N ASN A 392 17.24 -32.94 -23.94
CA ASN A 392 16.96 -33.50 -25.27
C ASN A 392 18.20 -34.14 -25.90
N LEU A 393 19.40 -33.62 -25.63
CA LEU A 393 20.66 -34.21 -26.10
C LEU A 393 21.02 -35.52 -25.38
N SER A 394 20.65 -35.69 -24.11
CA SER A 394 20.88 -36.95 -23.36
C SER A 394 19.96 -38.10 -23.75
N THR A 395 18.96 -37.83 -24.61
CA THR A 395 18.03 -38.84 -25.16
C THR A 395 18.36 -39.27 -26.60
N PHE A 396 19.42 -38.73 -27.21
CA PHE A 396 19.92 -39.12 -28.53
C PHE A 396 21.15 -40.02 -28.44
#